data_AF-A0A2G8JZF4-F1
#
_entry.id   AF-A0A2G8JZF4-F1
#
_cell.length_a   1.000
_cell.length_b   1.000
_cell.length_c   1.000
_cell.angle_alpha   90.00
_cell.angle_beta   90.00
_cell.angle_gamma   90.00
#
_symmetry.space_group_name_H-M   'P 1'
#
loop_
_entity.id
_entity.type
_entity.pdbx_description
1 polymer ?
#
loop_
_entity_poly.entity_id
_entity_poly.type
_entity_poly.pdbx_seq_one_letter_code
_entity_poly.pdbx_strand_id
1 'polypeptide(L)'
;MQPLNSVAFVKTFKTGSSTLAGILARYGYERNLSFALPKSEMFLSHTPFNPKTSKLLSMPVPPGFHILNNHAIFNKSGFQEVMRPETKYITLLRDPIKTFYSLIAYFHLLKHYNFTGDIFSPDFPMKSFLDIVSITHTHRTGLIHNGQMFSLGFTRTQSNDEDAVPRKTRAGPRIGSCFDE
;
A
#
# COMPACT_ATOMS: atom_id res chain seq x y z
N MET A 1 -17.84 3.17 25.00
CA MET A 1 -16.55 2.89 24.33
C MET A 1 -15.94 4.21 23.87
N GLN A 2 -14.64 4.42 24.09
CA GLN A 2 -13.90 5.56 23.52
C GLN A 2 -13.37 5.18 22.13
N PRO A 3 -13.25 6.12 21.17
CA PRO A 3 -12.79 5.81 19.83
C PRO A 3 -11.29 5.50 19.80
N LEU A 4 -10.89 4.58 18.93
CA LEU A 4 -9.48 4.28 18.67
C LEU A 4 -8.87 5.40 17.81
N ASN A 5 -7.85 6.08 18.34
CA ASN A 5 -7.21 7.21 17.65
C ASN A 5 -5.93 6.83 16.88
N SER A 6 -5.36 5.67 17.14
CA SER A 6 -4.06 5.25 16.60
C SER A 6 -4.24 4.22 15.48
N VAL A 7 -4.03 4.63 14.23
CA VAL A 7 -4.25 3.82 13.02
C VAL A 7 -3.10 3.96 12.03
N ALA A 8 -2.52 2.83 11.64
CA ALA A 8 -1.62 2.71 10.50
C ALA A 8 -2.38 2.15 9.30
N PHE A 9 -2.68 3.00 8.33
CA PHE A 9 -3.32 2.61 7.09
C PHE A 9 -2.26 2.29 6.03
N VAL A 10 -2.08 1.00 5.74
CA VAL A 10 -1.25 0.55 4.63
C VAL A 10 -1.99 0.82 3.33
N LYS A 11 -1.68 1.98 2.73
CA LYS A 11 -2.37 2.51 1.57
C LYS A 11 -2.01 1.76 0.27
N THR A 12 -2.78 0.74 -0.06
CA THR A 12 -2.68 -0.01 -1.33
C THR A 12 -3.13 0.86 -2.52
N PHE A 13 -2.51 0.64 -3.68
CA PHE A 13 -2.81 1.44 -4.88
C PHE A 13 -4.13 1.02 -5.54
N LYS A 14 -4.90 2.01 -6.00
CA LYS A 14 -6.12 1.86 -6.82
C LYS A 14 -7.25 1.00 -6.21
N THR A 15 -7.27 0.92 -4.88
CA THR A 15 -8.30 0.24 -4.07
C THR A 15 -9.38 1.18 -3.52
N GLY A 16 -9.44 2.45 -3.98
CA GLY A 16 -10.25 3.50 -3.34
C GLY A 16 -9.59 4.11 -2.10
N SER A 17 -8.32 3.77 -1.86
CA SER A 17 -7.57 4.15 -0.66
C SER A 17 -7.37 5.65 -0.46
N SER A 18 -7.41 6.49 -1.50
CA SER A 18 -7.38 7.95 -1.32
C SER A 18 -8.61 8.49 -0.60
N THR A 19 -9.78 7.90 -0.81
CA THR A 19 -11.01 8.29 -0.10
C THR A 19 -10.87 8.01 1.39
N LEU A 20 -10.48 6.80 1.77
CA LEU A 20 -10.26 6.44 3.17
C LEU A 20 -9.12 7.26 3.81
N ALA A 21 -8.02 7.48 3.09
CA ALA A 21 -6.94 8.33 3.57
C ALA A 21 -7.43 9.75 3.88
N GLY A 22 -8.31 10.32 3.04
CA GLY A 22 -8.93 11.61 3.28
C GLY A 22 -9.87 11.63 4.48
N ILE A 23 -10.64 10.56 4.69
CA ILE A 23 -11.49 10.40 5.90
C ILE A 23 -10.60 10.37 7.16
N LEU A 24 -9.54 9.56 7.16
CA LEU A 24 -8.59 9.48 8.29
C LEU A 24 -7.89 10.82 8.55
N ALA A 25 -7.52 11.54 7.49
CA ALA A 25 -6.92 12.87 7.60
C ALA A 25 -7.86 13.87 8.29
N ARG A 26 -9.14 13.92 7.87
CA ARG A 26 -10.15 14.79 8.51
C ARG A 26 -10.40 14.38 9.95
N TYR A 27 -10.60 13.08 10.20
CA TYR A 27 -10.83 12.56 11.55
C TYR A 27 -9.71 12.96 12.53
N GLY A 28 -8.45 12.81 12.12
CA GLY A 28 -7.32 13.17 12.96
C GLY A 28 -7.10 14.67 13.09
N TYR A 29 -7.33 15.43 12.02
CA TYR A 29 -7.24 16.89 12.06
C TYR A 29 -8.25 17.49 13.06
N GLU A 30 -9.51 17.08 12.99
CA GLU A 30 -10.57 17.54 13.90
C GLU A 30 -10.33 17.20 15.38
N ARG A 31 -9.47 16.20 15.65
CA ARG A 31 -9.16 15.71 17.00
C ARG A 31 -7.74 16.05 17.45
N ASN A 32 -7.04 16.92 16.71
CA ASN A 32 -5.65 17.30 17.00
C ASN A 32 -4.70 16.09 17.14
N LEU A 33 -4.90 15.07 16.30
CA LEU A 33 -4.04 13.88 16.28
C LEU A 33 -2.78 14.14 15.45
N SER A 34 -1.68 13.50 15.85
CA SER A 34 -0.39 13.60 15.14
C SER A 34 -0.30 12.64 13.95
N PHE A 35 0.36 13.08 12.89
CA PHE A 35 0.48 12.35 11.62
C PHE A 35 1.93 12.06 11.25
N ALA A 36 2.18 10.85 10.73
CA ALA A 36 3.41 10.51 10.04
C ALA A 36 3.35 11.05 8.59
N LEU A 37 3.88 12.26 8.37
CA LEU A 37 3.80 12.95 7.09
C LEU A 37 5.11 12.85 6.28
N PRO A 38 5.05 12.89 4.95
CA PRO A 38 6.22 12.97 4.09
C PRO A 38 6.84 14.39 4.03
N LYS A 39 8.15 14.50 3.78
CA LYS A 39 8.89 15.78 3.71
C LYS A 39 8.44 16.72 2.59
N SER A 40 8.20 16.18 1.40
CA SER A 40 7.93 17.00 0.20
C SER A 40 7.08 16.30 -0.86
N GLU A 41 6.84 14.99 -0.71
CA GLU A 41 6.25 14.14 -1.75
C GLU A 41 4.97 13.48 -1.28
N MET A 42 4.23 12.86 -2.20
CA MET A 42 3.04 12.07 -1.86
C MET A 42 3.36 10.75 -1.10
N PHE A 43 4.62 10.30 -1.16
CA PHE A 43 5.08 8.99 -0.68
C PHE A 43 6.05 9.13 0.50
N LEU A 44 5.82 8.35 1.55
CA LEU A 44 6.78 8.15 2.63
C LEU A 44 7.95 7.26 2.16
N SER A 45 7.68 6.22 1.37
CA SER A 45 8.71 5.33 0.82
C SER A 45 8.28 4.62 -0.46
N HIS A 46 9.25 4.35 -1.33
CA HIS A 46 9.12 3.46 -2.50
C HIS A 46 9.73 2.07 -2.27
N THR A 47 10.41 1.91 -1.14
CA THR A 47 11.01 0.68 -0.61
C THR A 47 10.40 0.40 0.77
N PRO A 48 10.57 -0.81 1.35
CA PRO A 48 10.06 -1.11 2.69
C PRO A 48 10.40 0.00 3.69
N PHE A 49 9.38 0.53 4.35
CA PHE A 49 9.49 1.72 5.19
C PHE A 49 10.54 1.54 6.28
N ASN A 50 11.38 2.55 6.42
CA ASN A 50 12.42 2.65 7.44
C ASN A 50 12.48 4.12 7.90
N PRO A 51 12.19 4.43 9.17
CA PRO A 51 12.12 5.81 9.66
C PRO A 51 13.38 6.64 9.42
N LYS A 52 14.55 5.98 9.35
CA LYS A 52 15.86 6.64 9.19
C LYS A 52 16.16 7.05 7.75
N THR A 53 15.62 6.33 6.78
CA THR A 53 15.93 6.52 5.35
C THR A 53 14.72 6.92 4.51
N SER A 54 13.52 6.71 5.01
CA SER A 54 12.28 7.12 4.36
C SER A 54 12.06 8.63 4.47
N LYS A 55 11.17 9.16 3.63
CA LYS A 55 10.93 10.61 3.50
C LYS A 55 10.05 11.15 4.64
N LEU A 56 10.21 10.67 5.87
CA LEU A 56 9.42 11.13 7.03
C LEU A 56 9.80 12.58 7.39
N LEU A 57 8.80 13.44 7.55
CA LEU A 57 8.97 14.87 7.83
C LEU A 57 9.79 15.11 9.10
N SER A 58 9.40 14.43 10.17
CA SER A 58 10.07 14.48 11.47
C SER A 58 9.89 13.15 12.20
N MET A 59 10.81 12.80 13.10
CA MET A 59 10.58 11.70 14.04
C MET A 59 9.44 12.07 15.01
N PRO A 60 8.66 11.09 15.49
CA PRO A 60 7.60 11.36 16.45
C PRO A 60 8.18 11.68 17.82
N VAL A 61 7.43 12.46 18.60
CA VAL A 61 7.60 12.51 20.05
C VAL A 61 6.94 11.29 20.69
N PRO A 62 7.46 10.78 21.84
CA PRO A 62 6.78 9.72 22.56
C PRO A 62 5.31 10.04 22.83
N PRO A 63 4.39 9.07 22.70
CA PRO A 63 4.65 7.65 22.42
C PRO A 63 4.58 7.26 20.93
N GLY A 64 4.53 8.21 19.99
CA GLY A 64 4.44 7.93 18.55
C GLY A 64 3.38 8.76 17.81
N PHE A 65 3.28 8.57 16.50
CA PHE A 65 2.20 9.12 15.68
C PHE A 65 0.90 8.37 15.87
N HIS A 66 -0.21 9.11 15.81
CA HIS A 66 -1.55 8.53 15.83
C HIS A 66 -1.90 7.97 14.45
N ILE A 67 -1.64 8.71 13.36
CA ILE A 67 -2.08 8.33 12.02
C ILE A 67 -0.92 8.26 11.03
N LEU A 68 -0.84 7.15 10.30
CA LEU A 68 -0.06 7.02 9.07
C LEU A 68 -1.01 6.61 7.95
N ASN A 69 -1.22 7.48 6.97
CA ASN A 69 -2.18 7.27 5.87
C ASN A 69 -1.61 7.63 4.48
N ASN A 70 -0.33 8.01 4.39
CA ASN A 70 0.37 8.21 3.13
C ASN A 70 0.89 6.88 2.54
N HIS A 71 1.23 6.87 1.26
CA HIS A 71 1.80 5.68 0.64
C HIS A 71 3.19 5.36 1.21
N ALA A 72 3.33 4.16 1.75
CA ALA A 72 4.57 3.58 2.23
C ALA A 72 4.53 2.08 1.95
N ILE A 73 5.64 1.49 1.52
CA ILE A 73 5.72 0.02 1.41
C ILE A 73 5.78 -0.56 2.82
N PHE A 74 4.84 -1.43 3.15
CA PHE A 74 4.66 -1.91 4.50
C PHE A 74 5.89 -2.64 5.03
N ASN A 75 6.37 -2.18 6.17
CA ASN A 75 7.35 -2.84 6.99
C ASN A 75 6.89 -2.72 8.44
N LYS A 76 6.57 -3.85 9.08
CA LYS A 76 5.97 -3.86 10.41
C LYS A 76 6.89 -3.21 11.46
N SER A 77 8.18 -3.56 11.49
CA SER A 77 9.10 -3.02 12.48
C SER A 77 9.32 -1.52 12.29
N GLY A 78 9.47 -1.07 11.04
CA GLY A 78 9.60 0.36 10.73
C GLY A 78 8.36 1.16 11.13
N PHE A 79 7.16 0.61 10.91
CA PHE A 79 5.92 1.25 11.36
C PHE A 79 5.84 1.27 12.90
N GLN A 80 6.18 0.19 13.58
CA GLN A 80 6.17 0.11 15.05
C GLN A 80 7.14 1.08 15.72
N GLU A 81 8.22 1.47 15.05
CA GLU A 81 9.18 2.47 15.55
C GLU A 81 8.60 3.89 15.58
N VAL A 82 7.62 4.20 14.71
CA VAL A 82 7.07 5.56 14.59
C VAL A 82 5.63 5.70 15.06
N MET A 83 4.89 4.60 15.11
CA MET A 83 3.49 4.56 15.50
C MET A 83 3.35 4.26 16.99
N ARG A 84 2.26 4.72 17.59
CA ARG A 84 1.95 4.43 19.00
C ARG A 84 1.75 2.92 19.25
N PRO A 85 2.09 2.38 20.43
CA PRO A 85 2.03 0.93 20.70
C PRO A 85 0.66 0.29 20.46
N GLU A 86 -0.43 1.02 20.71
CA GLU A 86 -1.82 0.55 20.55
C GLU A 86 -2.36 0.62 19.11
N THR A 87 -1.52 1.03 18.16
CA THR A 87 -1.91 1.26 16.76
C THR A 87 -2.52 0.02 16.12
N LYS A 88 -3.70 0.18 15.50
CA LYS A 88 -4.28 -0.84 14.64
C LYS A 88 -3.86 -0.64 13.20
N TYR A 89 -3.57 -1.75 12.54
CA TYR A 89 -3.15 -1.77 11.14
C TYR A 89 -4.34 -2.13 10.28
N ILE A 90 -4.63 -1.30 9.28
CA ILE A 90 -5.71 -1.54 8.33
C ILE A 90 -5.19 -1.38 6.90
N THR A 91 -5.89 -1.99 5.96
CA THR A 91 -5.66 -1.81 4.53
C THR A 91 -6.98 -1.96 3.79
N LEU A 92 -6.97 -1.69 2.48
CA LEU A 92 -8.08 -1.98 1.59
C LEU A 92 -7.60 -2.96 0.54
N LEU A 93 -8.44 -3.95 0.24
CA LEU A 93 -8.23 -4.85 -0.89
C LEU A 93 -9.33 -4.62 -1.92
N ARG A 94 -8.98 -4.84 -3.18
CA ARG A 94 -9.90 -4.82 -4.32
C ARG A 94 -9.59 -6.01 -5.21
N ASP A 95 -10.58 -6.40 -6.01
CA ASP A 95 -10.37 -7.26 -7.17
C ASP A 95 -9.06 -6.86 -7.93
N PRO A 96 -8.11 -7.80 -8.07
CA PRO A 96 -6.80 -7.51 -8.64
C PRO A 96 -6.89 -7.13 -10.12
N ILE A 97 -7.83 -7.69 -10.88
CA ILE A 97 -8.04 -7.38 -12.30
C ILE A 97 -8.56 -5.94 -12.46
N LYS A 98 -9.53 -5.53 -11.63
CA LYS A 98 -10.00 -4.13 -11.63
C LYS A 98 -8.91 -3.15 -11.22
N THR A 99 -8.04 -3.55 -10.30
CA THR A 99 -6.89 -2.74 -9.86
C THR A 99 -5.87 -2.59 -10.99
N PHE A 100 -5.57 -3.68 -11.72
CA PHE A 100 -4.69 -3.71 -12.88
C PHE A 100 -5.12 -2.72 -13.97
N TYR A 101 -6.37 -2.80 -14.44
CA TYR A 101 -6.89 -1.85 -15.43
C TYR A 101 -6.87 -0.40 -14.93
N SER A 102 -7.18 -0.19 -13.64
CA SER A 102 -7.13 1.15 -13.05
C SER A 102 -5.71 1.75 -13.01
N LEU A 103 -4.68 0.91 -12.81
CA LEU A 103 -3.28 1.33 -12.88
C LEU A 103 -2.86 1.68 -14.31
N ILE A 104 -3.25 0.86 -15.28
CA ILE A 104 -2.97 1.11 -16.71
C ILE A 104 -3.54 2.45 -17.14
N ALA A 105 -4.82 2.70 -16.83
CA ALA A 105 -5.49 3.94 -17.15
C ALA A 105 -4.83 5.14 -16.44
N TYR A 106 -4.55 5.01 -15.14
CA TYR A 106 -4.00 6.10 -14.33
C TYR A 106 -2.57 6.51 -14.73
N PHE A 107 -1.72 5.55 -15.08
CA PHE A 107 -0.34 5.81 -15.48
C PHE A 107 -0.16 5.94 -17.00
N HIS A 108 -1.25 5.90 -17.77
CA HIS A 108 -1.23 5.94 -19.24
C HIS A 108 -0.29 4.90 -19.86
N LEU A 109 -0.28 3.67 -19.31
CA LEU A 109 0.75 2.67 -19.63
C LEU A 109 0.70 2.18 -21.07
N LEU A 110 -0.47 2.10 -21.68
CA LEU A 110 -0.58 1.73 -23.10
C LEU A 110 0.21 2.70 -23.97
N LYS A 111 -0.04 4.01 -23.80
CA LYS A 111 0.71 5.07 -24.48
C LYS A 111 2.19 5.02 -24.14
N HIS A 112 2.53 4.80 -22.86
CA HIS A 112 3.92 4.74 -22.41
C HIS A 112 4.72 3.62 -23.10
N TYR A 113 4.07 2.49 -23.40
CA TYR A 113 4.67 1.34 -24.07
C TYR A 113 4.30 1.23 -25.55
N ASN A 114 3.80 2.30 -26.16
CA ASN A 114 3.43 2.37 -27.58
C ASN A 114 2.35 1.36 -28.03
N PHE A 115 1.44 0.99 -27.13
CA PHE A 115 0.22 0.26 -27.47
C PHE A 115 -0.91 1.23 -27.83
N THR A 116 -1.70 0.84 -28.82
CA THR A 116 -2.90 1.56 -29.28
C THR A 116 -4.10 0.61 -29.27
N GLY A 117 -5.31 1.16 -29.43
CA GLY A 117 -6.55 0.39 -29.40
C GLY A 117 -7.15 0.23 -28.00
N ASP A 118 -8.25 -0.52 -27.95
CA ASP A 118 -8.97 -0.82 -26.72
C ASP A 118 -8.38 -2.07 -26.06
N ILE A 119 -7.94 -1.96 -24.80
CA ILE A 119 -7.41 -3.08 -24.01
C ILE A 119 -8.46 -4.17 -23.74
N PHE A 120 -9.74 -3.85 -23.87
CA PHE A 120 -10.84 -4.80 -23.74
C PHE A 120 -11.22 -5.47 -25.07
N SER A 121 -10.61 -5.05 -26.19
CA SER A 121 -10.81 -5.71 -27.48
C SER A 121 -10.22 -7.13 -27.46
N PRO A 122 -10.90 -8.13 -28.05
CA PRO A 122 -10.33 -9.47 -28.21
C PRO A 122 -9.04 -9.47 -29.04
N ASP A 123 -8.87 -8.49 -29.93
CA ASP A 123 -7.69 -8.34 -30.79
C ASP A 123 -6.54 -7.59 -30.12
N PHE A 124 -6.73 -7.10 -28.89
CA PHE A 124 -5.67 -6.40 -28.19
C PHE A 124 -4.48 -7.36 -27.92
N PRO A 125 -3.24 -6.95 -28.21
CA PRO A 125 -2.05 -7.79 -28.02
C PRO A 125 -1.67 -7.89 -26.52
N MET A 126 -2.56 -8.46 -25.71
CA MET A 126 -2.44 -8.55 -24.26
C MET A 126 -1.18 -9.30 -23.85
N LYS A 127 -0.84 -10.38 -24.55
CA LYS A 127 0.39 -11.13 -24.28
C LYS A 127 1.63 -10.26 -24.41
N SER A 128 1.76 -9.50 -25.50
CA SER A 128 2.90 -8.59 -25.71
C SER A 128 2.95 -7.49 -24.64
N PHE A 129 1.79 -6.97 -24.23
CA PHE A 129 1.73 -6.00 -23.14
C PHE A 129 2.21 -6.61 -21.81
N LEU A 130 1.71 -7.79 -21.45
CA LEU A 130 2.13 -8.50 -20.23
C LEU A 130 3.61 -8.89 -20.26
N ASP A 131 4.15 -9.28 -21.42
CA ASP A 131 5.57 -9.59 -21.59
C ASP A 131 6.43 -8.36 -21.25
N ILE A 132 6.07 -7.15 -21.71
CA ILE A 132 6.77 -5.90 -21.36
C ILE A 132 6.66 -5.57 -19.88
N VAL A 133 5.47 -5.74 -19.30
CA VAL A 133 5.23 -5.55 -17.86
C VAL A 133 6.08 -6.52 -17.03
N SER A 134 6.33 -7.73 -17.55
CA SER A 134 7.10 -8.74 -16.85
C SER A 134 8.62 -8.46 -16.81
N ILE A 135 9.18 -7.84 -17.85
CA ILE A 135 10.62 -7.58 -17.98
C ILE A 135 11.05 -6.23 -17.41
N THR A 136 10.13 -5.27 -17.29
CA THR A 136 10.45 -3.93 -16.80
C THR A 136 10.48 -3.92 -15.27
N HIS A 137 11.54 -3.37 -14.66
CA HIS A 137 11.77 -3.38 -13.21
C HIS A 137 11.77 -1.98 -12.59
N THR A 138 10.70 -1.24 -12.82
CA THR A 138 10.45 0.07 -12.24
C THR A 138 9.44 -0.04 -11.08
N HIS A 139 9.34 1.00 -10.25
CA HIS A 139 8.27 1.10 -9.26
C HIS A 139 6.87 0.95 -9.91
N ARG A 140 6.65 1.56 -11.08
CA ARG A 140 5.38 1.47 -11.82
C ARG A 140 5.08 0.05 -12.26
N THR A 141 6.10 -0.71 -12.64
CA THR A 141 5.92 -2.08 -13.15
C THR A 141 5.75 -3.10 -12.02
N GLY A 142 6.35 -2.84 -10.86
CA GLY A 142 6.02 -3.52 -9.61
C GLY A 142 4.55 -3.36 -9.21
N LEU A 143 3.96 -2.17 -9.42
CA LEU A 143 2.55 -1.91 -9.12
C LEU A 143 1.58 -2.70 -10.01
N ILE A 144 1.90 -2.90 -11.28
CA ILE A 144 1.03 -3.61 -12.22
C ILE A 144 1.19 -5.12 -12.20
N HIS A 145 2.32 -5.63 -11.68
CA HIS A 145 2.48 -7.08 -11.48
C HIS A 145 1.55 -7.58 -10.36
N ASN A 146 1.66 -7.00 -9.16
CA ASN A 146 0.71 -7.23 -8.05
C ASN A 146 0.82 -6.08 -7.03
N GLY A 147 0.26 -4.92 -7.37
CA GLY A 147 0.48 -3.69 -6.61
C GLY A 147 -0.04 -3.72 -5.17
N GLN A 148 -1.05 -4.55 -4.89
CA GLN A 148 -1.56 -4.71 -3.53
C GLN A 148 -0.56 -5.47 -2.67
N MET A 149 -0.03 -6.61 -3.16
CA MET A 149 1.04 -7.34 -2.47
C MET A 149 2.32 -6.50 -2.35
N PHE A 150 2.69 -5.76 -3.40
CA PHE A 150 3.83 -4.84 -3.35
C PHE A 150 3.68 -3.80 -2.23
N SER A 151 2.50 -3.16 -2.11
CA SER A 151 2.21 -2.20 -1.03
C SER A 151 2.29 -2.85 0.36
N LEU A 152 1.91 -4.13 0.47
CA LEU A 152 1.99 -4.94 1.69
C LEU A 152 3.40 -5.49 1.97
N GLY A 153 4.40 -5.03 1.22
CA GLY A 153 5.81 -5.35 1.44
C GLY A 153 6.18 -6.76 1.01
N PHE A 154 5.51 -7.32 0.00
CA PHE A 154 5.96 -8.53 -0.68
C PHE A 154 6.89 -8.17 -1.84
N THR A 155 7.88 -9.02 -2.08
CA THR A 155 8.71 -8.92 -3.27
C THR A 155 7.94 -9.37 -4.51
N ARG A 156 8.49 -9.07 -5.69
CA ARG A 156 7.93 -9.55 -6.95
C ARG A 156 7.86 -11.07 -7.00
N THR A 157 8.92 -11.76 -6.59
CA THR A 157 8.98 -13.23 -6.54
C THR A 157 7.93 -13.80 -5.58
N GLN A 158 7.77 -13.21 -4.40
CA GLN A 158 6.74 -13.63 -3.45
C GLN A 158 5.31 -13.37 -3.97
N SER A 159 5.13 -12.44 -4.90
CA SER A 159 3.81 -12.18 -5.50
C SER A 159 3.36 -13.26 -6.49
N ASN A 160 4.26 -14.18 -6.88
CA ASN A 160 3.98 -15.33 -7.73
C ASN A 160 3.88 -16.64 -6.93
N ASP A 161 3.87 -16.54 -5.60
CA ASP A 161 3.90 -17.68 -4.70
C ASP A 161 2.59 -17.70 -3.89
N GLU A 162 1.77 -18.71 -4.16
CA GLU A 162 0.43 -18.86 -3.58
C GLU A 162 0.48 -18.97 -2.04
N ASP A 163 1.61 -19.44 -1.49
CA ASP A 163 1.84 -19.61 -0.05
C ASP A 163 2.50 -18.38 0.60
N ALA A 164 2.82 -17.32 -0.14
CA ALA A 164 3.48 -16.15 0.42
C ALA A 164 2.66 -15.48 1.52
N VAL A 165 1.35 -15.31 1.31
CA VAL A 165 0.45 -14.68 2.29
C VAL A 165 0.26 -15.56 3.53
N PRO A 166 -0.09 -16.87 3.40
CA PRO A 166 -0.14 -17.79 4.55
C PRO A 166 1.16 -17.80 5.36
N ARG A 167 2.33 -17.86 4.70
CA ARG A 167 3.62 -17.86 5.42
C ARG A 167 3.84 -16.56 6.19
N LYS A 168 3.56 -15.40 5.59
CA LYS A 168 3.75 -14.10 6.25
C LYS A 168 2.79 -13.88 7.44
N THR A 169 1.57 -14.41 7.35
CA THR A 169 0.56 -14.30 8.42
C THR A 169 0.79 -15.29 9.56
N ARG A 170 1.22 -16.53 9.27
CA ARG A 170 1.56 -17.55 10.27
C ARG A 170 2.83 -17.23 11.06
N ALA A 171 3.76 -16.47 10.48
CA ALA A 171 4.97 -16.01 11.17
C ALA A 171 4.73 -14.88 12.19
N GLY A 172 3.51 -14.33 12.27
CA GLY A 172 3.13 -13.36 13.30
C GLY A 172 2.48 -14.02 14.52
N PRO A 173 2.50 -13.39 15.70
CA PRO A 173 1.71 -13.87 16.84
C PRO A 173 0.25 -13.97 16.41
N ARG A 174 -0.38 -15.13 16.66
CA ARG A 174 -1.80 -15.36 16.39
C ARG A 174 -2.61 -14.30 17.14
N ILE A 175 -3.29 -13.45 16.40
CA ILE A 175 -4.39 -12.65 16.94
C ILE A 175 -5.45 -13.68 17.31
N GLY A 176 -5.75 -13.83 18.61
CA GLY A 176 -6.81 -14.72 19.07
C GLY A 176 -8.10 -14.46 18.28
N SER A 177 -8.81 -15.52 17.92
CA SER A 177 -10.12 -15.43 17.28
C SER A 177 -11.00 -14.49 18.09
N CYS A 178 -11.47 -13.42 17.45
CA CYS A 178 -12.52 -12.55 17.98
C CYS A 178 -13.86 -12.89 17.31
N PHE A 179 -14.00 -14.13 16.85
CA PHE A 179 -15.20 -14.68 16.22
C PHE A 179 -15.43 -16.07 16.80
N ASP A 180 -15.62 -16.11 18.11
CA ASP A 180 -16.31 -17.21 18.78
C ASP A 180 -17.46 -16.54 19.56
N GLU A 181 -18.60 -16.40 18.90
CA GLU A 181 -19.94 -16.28 19.51
C GLU A 181 -20.76 -17.49 19.05
#